data_AF-A0A1X3DGQ5-F1
#
_entry.id   AF-A0A1X3DGQ5-F1
#
_cell.length_a   1.000
_cell.length_b   1.000
_cell.length_c   1.000
_cell.angle_alpha   90.00
_cell.angle_beta   90.00
_cell.angle_gamma   90.00
#
_symmetry.space_group_name_H-M   'P 1'
#
loop_
_entity.id
_entity.type
_entity.pdbx_description
1 polymer ?
#
loop_
_entity_poly.entity_id
_entity_poly.type
_entity_poly.pdbx_seq_one_letter_code
_entity_poly.pdbx_strand_id
1 'polypeptide(L)'
;MPLNIALFGNDSLPYFLVYYVLNTVSTWAFGVFLIAHDSSEPQAAQHKAFDWKKLPPPPLAGFLVALVFLLLEIPVPSFVHSALSYLGGVVTPLSLIYIGITLCDAGLRSIRFDRDTVAALLGRFVLAPVVMIALIILGKDYAPLPAMEAHTLIIQSAVPALAVLPILANEAKGDVEYATNVVTTSTLLFMAVIPLVDWLLRFV
;
A
#
# COMPACT_ATOMS: atom_id res chain seq x y z
N MET A 1 -2.96 -3.80 -6.42
CA MET A 1 -3.21 -4.07 -7.85
C MET A 1 -4.09 -5.30 -8.07
N PRO A 2 -3.74 -6.54 -7.65
CA PRO A 2 -4.53 -7.74 -7.99
C PRO A 2 -5.98 -7.68 -7.53
N LEU A 3 -6.20 -7.22 -6.30
CA LEU A 3 -7.54 -7.03 -5.74
C LEU A 3 -8.39 -6.04 -6.55
N ASN A 4 -7.80 -4.95 -7.03
CA ASN A 4 -8.52 -3.92 -7.78
C ASN A 4 -8.97 -4.45 -9.14
N ILE A 5 -8.09 -5.19 -9.82
CA ILE A 5 -8.41 -5.86 -11.08
C ILE A 5 -9.53 -6.89 -10.87
N ALA A 6 -9.48 -7.64 -9.76
CA ALA A 6 -10.51 -8.63 -9.45
C ALA A 6 -11.89 -8.02 -9.18
N LEU A 7 -11.95 -6.83 -8.57
CA LEU A 7 -13.21 -6.16 -8.20
C LEU A 7 -13.76 -5.24 -9.31
N PHE A 8 -12.90 -4.55 -10.05
CA PHE A 8 -13.28 -3.49 -10.98
C PHE A 8 -12.75 -3.68 -12.41
N GLY A 9 -12.02 -4.76 -12.67
CA GLY A 9 -11.40 -5.01 -13.97
C GLY A 9 -10.21 -4.08 -14.28
N ASN A 10 -9.74 -4.15 -15.53
CA ASN A 10 -8.55 -3.44 -15.98
C ASN A 10 -8.74 -1.92 -16.09
N ASP A 11 -9.98 -1.45 -16.23
CA ASP A 11 -10.29 -0.02 -16.34
C ASP A 11 -9.97 0.75 -15.05
N SER A 12 -9.79 0.03 -13.94
CA SER A 12 -9.40 0.59 -12.64
C SER A 12 -7.89 0.85 -12.50
N LEU A 13 -7.07 0.35 -13.43
CA LEU A 13 -5.61 0.40 -13.34
C LEU A 13 -5.04 1.82 -13.28
N PRO A 14 -5.46 2.78 -14.12
CA PRO A 14 -4.92 4.14 -14.07
C PRO A 14 -5.16 4.79 -12.71
N TYR A 15 -6.38 4.67 -12.18
CA TYR A 15 -6.76 5.21 -10.88
C TYR A 15 -5.97 4.54 -9.73
N PHE A 16 -5.81 3.22 -9.79
CA PHE A 16 -4.96 2.49 -8.85
C PHE A 16 -3.52 3.00 -8.89
N LEU A 17 -2.95 3.23 -10.07
CA LEU A 17 -1.57 3.67 -10.22
C LEU A 17 -1.36 5.07 -9.62
N VAL A 18 -2.30 6.00 -9.82
CA VAL A 18 -2.24 7.33 -9.20
C VAL A 18 -2.23 7.21 -7.68
N TYR A 19 -3.19 6.46 -7.11
CA TYR A 19 -3.22 6.22 -5.67
C TYR A 19 -1.94 5.55 -5.17
N TYR A 20 -1.45 4.53 -5.89
CA TYR A 20 -0.26 3.79 -5.54
C TYR A 20 0.97 4.70 -5.47
N VAL A 21 1.16 5.59 -6.44
CA VAL A 21 2.28 6.54 -6.47
C VAL A 21 2.16 7.52 -5.32
N LEU A 22 0.99 8.11 -5.09
CA LEU A 22 0.76 9.03 -3.98
C LEU A 22 1.02 8.34 -2.63
N ASN A 23 0.42 7.18 -2.40
CA ASN A 23 0.61 6.40 -1.18
C ASN A 23 2.08 6.00 -0.97
N THR A 24 2.77 5.62 -2.05
CA THR A 24 4.19 5.27 -2.01
C THR A 24 5.02 6.50 -1.64
N VAL A 25 4.89 7.61 -2.37
CA VAL A 25 5.62 8.84 -2.07
C VAL A 25 5.34 9.32 -0.65
N SER A 26 4.09 9.32 -0.18
CA SER A 26 3.73 9.68 1.19
C SER A 26 4.35 8.75 2.23
N THR A 27 4.31 7.44 2.00
CA THR A 27 4.93 6.45 2.90
C THR A 27 6.43 6.69 3.02
N TRP A 28 7.12 6.85 1.89
CA TRP A 28 8.58 6.97 1.87
C TRP A 28 9.06 8.37 2.27
N ALA A 29 8.31 9.42 1.97
CA ALA A 29 8.65 10.80 2.36
C ALA A 29 8.31 11.10 3.83
N PHE A 30 7.15 10.65 4.32
CA PHE A 30 6.67 11.00 5.65
C PHE A 30 6.70 9.82 6.63
N GLY A 31 6.23 8.65 6.21
CA GLY A 31 6.19 7.46 7.07
C GLY A 31 7.58 7.01 7.51
N VAL A 32 8.52 6.86 6.58
CA VAL A 32 9.88 6.43 6.93
C VAL A 32 10.64 7.53 7.70
N PHE A 33 10.37 8.81 7.41
CA PHE A 33 10.92 9.93 8.18
C PHE A 33 10.49 9.88 9.65
N LEU A 34 9.21 9.56 9.93
CA LEU A 34 8.70 9.41 11.29
C LEU A 34 9.33 8.21 12.00
N ILE A 35 9.37 7.06 11.34
CA ILE A 35 9.97 5.84 11.90
C ILE A 35 11.47 6.05 12.22
N ALA A 36 12.19 6.81 11.39
CA ALA A 36 13.59 7.12 11.61
C ALA A 36 13.83 8.06 12.81
N HIS A 37 12.83 8.85 13.22
CA HIS A 37 12.92 9.76 14.37
C HIS A 37 12.37 9.16 15.67
N ASP A 38 11.71 8.01 15.63
CA ASP A 38 11.05 7.36 16.78
C ASP A 38 11.79 6.07 17.21
N SER A 39 13.11 6.19 17.45
CA SER A 39 13.94 5.04 17.84
C SER A 39 13.80 4.70 19.33
N SER A 40 13.54 3.43 19.64
CA SER A 40 13.33 2.92 21.01
C SER A 40 14.60 2.75 21.85
N GLU A 41 15.80 2.91 21.27
CA GLU A 41 17.09 2.91 21.99
C GLU A 41 17.56 4.35 22.30
N PRO A 42 18.13 4.64 23.49
CA PRO A 42 18.78 5.92 23.75
C PRO A 42 20.03 6.04 22.87
N GLN A 43 19.94 6.78 21.77
CA GLN A 43 21.08 6.97 20.87
C GLN A 43 22.10 7.94 21.49
N ALA A 44 23.32 7.46 21.71
CA ALA A 44 24.50 8.32 21.69
C ALA A 44 24.55 8.99 20.31
N ALA A 45 24.78 10.31 20.28
CA ALA A 45 24.77 11.16 19.10
C ALA A 45 25.65 10.62 17.96
N GLN A 46 25.10 9.73 17.14
CA GLN A 46 25.61 9.39 15.83
C GLN A 46 24.45 9.53 14.86
N HIS A 47 24.25 10.77 14.42
CA HIS A 47 23.53 11.13 13.22
C HIS A 47 24.12 10.37 12.02
N LYS A 48 23.75 9.10 11.82
CA LYS A 48 23.85 8.51 10.49
C LYS A 48 22.82 9.24 9.64
N ALA A 49 23.30 10.22 8.88
CA ALA A 49 22.50 10.92 7.88
C ALA A 49 21.73 9.87 7.08
N PHE A 50 20.41 9.97 7.16
CA PHE A 50 19.50 9.06 6.51
C PHE A 50 19.82 9.03 5.01
N ASP A 51 19.99 7.84 4.45
CA ASP A 51 20.54 7.67 3.10
C ASP A 51 19.40 7.79 2.09
N TRP A 52 19.00 9.03 1.77
CA TRP A 52 17.85 9.37 0.90
C TRP A 52 17.94 8.70 -0.49
N LYS A 53 19.13 8.24 -0.89
CA LYS A 53 19.39 7.53 -2.15
C LYS A 53 18.89 6.09 -2.17
N LYS A 54 18.55 5.50 -1.02
CA LYS A 54 18.07 4.11 -0.91
C LYS A 54 16.55 3.99 -0.82
N LEU A 55 15.82 5.11 -0.77
CA LEU A 55 14.38 5.12 -0.51
C LEU A 55 13.42 5.00 -1.69
N PRO A 56 13.71 5.33 -2.96
CA PRO A 56 12.68 5.15 -3.98
C PRO A 56 12.49 3.64 -4.16
N PRO A 57 11.31 3.07 -3.82
CA PRO A 57 11.11 1.65 -4.01
C PRO A 57 11.21 1.36 -5.52
N PRO A 58 11.83 0.25 -5.94
CA PRO A 58 12.02 -0.07 -7.35
C PRO A 58 10.76 0.10 -8.24
N PRO A 59 9.53 -0.20 -7.74
CA PRO A 59 8.30 0.11 -8.47
C PRO A 59 8.07 1.59 -8.81
N LEU A 60 8.46 2.53 -7.93
CA LEU A 60 8.31 3.97 -8.18
C LEU A 60 9.26 4.42 -9.29
N ALA A 61 10.50 3.91 -9.28
CA ALA A 61 11.45 4.17 -10.36
C ALA A 61 10.95 3.61 -11.71
N GLY A 62 10.41 2.39 -11.71
CA GLY A 62 9.79 1.79 -12.90
C GLY A 62 8.62 2.62 -13.44
N PHE A 63 7.75 3.13 -12.56
CA PHE A 63 6.66 4.02 -12.93
C PHE A 63 7.16 5.33 -13.54
N LEU A 64 8.16 5.98 -12.93
CA LEU A 64 8.73 7.23 -13.45
C LEU A 64 9.35 7.04 -14.84
N VAL A 65 10.08 5.94 -15.05
CA VAL A 65 10.62 5.59 -16.37
C VAL A 65 9.49 5.37 -17.38
N ALA A 66 8.45 4.62 -17.02
CA ALA A 66 7.30 4.42 -17.90
C ALA A 66 6.59 5.73 -18.25
N LEU A 67 6.45 6.65 -17.29
CA LEU A 67 5.86 7.97 -17.49
C LEU A 67 6.68 8.83 -18.46
N VAL A 68 8.02 8.81 -18.36
CA VAL A 68 8.90 9.53 -19.29
C VAL A 68 8.73 9.02 -20.72
N PHE A 69 8.70 7.69 -20.91
CA PHE A 69 8.47 7.09 -22.22
C PHE A 69 7.09 7.44 -22.79
N LEU A 70 6.06 7.46 -21.93
CA LEU A 70 4.70 7.83 -22.31
C LEU A 70 4.62 9.30 -22.75
N LEU A 71 5.17 10.23 -21.97
CA LEU A 71 5.10 11.68 -22.23
C LEU A 71 5.92 12.11 -23.45
N LEU A 72 7.05 11.43 -23.71
CA LEU A 72 7.90 11.69 -24.86
C LEU A 72 7.49 10.87 -26.10
N GLU A 73 6.41 10.09 -26.00
CA GLU A 73 5.93 9.17 -27.05
C GLU A 73 7.05 8.29 -27.63
N ILE A 74 8.00 7.88 -26.78
CA ILE A 74 9.17 7.10 -27.22
C ILE A 74 8.68 5.68 -27.54
N PRO A 75 8.82 5.21 -28.79
CA PRO A 75 8.38 3.87 -29.16
C PRO A 75 9.27 2.82 -28.46
N VAL A 76 8.64 1.94 -27.69
CA VAL A 76 9.32 0.80 -27.06
C VAL A 76 9.45 -0.33 -28.09
N PRO A 77 10.66 -0.86 -28.35
CA PRO A 77 10.84 -1.98 -29.26
C PRO A 77 9.98 -3.18 -28.86
N SER A 78 9.41 -3.87 -29.85
CA SER A 78 8.44 -4.96 -29.63
C SER A 78 8.96 -6.07 -28.72
N PHE A 79 10.25 -6.41 -28.80
CA PHE A 79 10.89 -7.40 -27.93
C PHE A 79 10.85 -6.97 -26.46
N VAL A 80 11.18 -5.71 -26.16
CA VAL A 80 11.19 -5.16 -24.79
C VAL A 80 9.76 -5.09 -24.27
N HIS A 81 8.83 -4.59 -25.07
CA HIS A 81 7.42 -4.51 -24.68
C HIS A 81 6.85 -5.90 -24.35
N SER A 82 7.17 -6.90 -25.18
CA SER A 82 6.70 -8.28 -24.97
C SER A 82 7.30 -8.88 -23.70
N ALA A 83 8.62 -8.74 -23.49
CA ALA A 83 9.29 -9.24 -22.29
C ALA A 83 8.74 -8.61 -21.00
N LEU A 84 8.58 -7.28 -20.98
CA LEU A 84 8.01 -6.55 -19.84
C LEU A 84 6.54 -6.92 -19.60
N SER A 85 5.76 -7.12 -20.66
CA SER A 85 4.34 -7.52 -20.54
C SER A 85 4.20 -8.94 -19.98
N TYR A 86 5.05 -9.88 -20.42
CA TYR A 86 5.09 -11.24 -19.85
C TYR A 86 5.47 -11.20 -18.37
N LEU A 87 6.50 -10.45 -18.00
CA LEU A 87 6.90 -10.28 -16.60
C LEU A 87 5.77 -9.67 -15.77
N GLY A 88 5.16 -8.58 -16.25
CA GLY A 88 4.05 -7.90 -15.59
C GLY A 88 2.82 -8.79 -15.40
N GLY A 89 2.49 -9.62 -16.40
CA GLY A 89 1.38 -10.56 -16.34
C GLY A 89 1.52 -11.64 -15.26
N VAL A 90 2.76 -12.02 -14.91
CA VAL A 90 3.05 -13.02 -13.87
C VAL A 90 2.99 -12.42 -12.45
N VAL A 91 3.13 -11.10 -12.30
CA VAL A 91 3.10 -10.43 -10.98
C VAL A 91 1.77 -10.65 -10.27
N THR A 92 0.64 -10.59 -10.99
CA THR A 92 -0.71 -10.78 -10.41
C THR A 92 -0.89 -12.17 -9.79
N PRO A 93 -0.69 -13.30 -10.51
CA PRO A 93 -0.83 -14.63 -9.93
C PRO A 93 0.22 -14.91 -8.84
N LEU A 94 1.46 -14.46 -9.00
CA LEU A 94 2.47 -14.59 -7.94
C LEU A 94 2.09 -13.82 -6.66
N SER A 95 1.53 -12.62 -6.80
CA SER A 95 1.05 -11.84 -5.66
C SER A 95 -0.07 -12.56 -4.90
N LEU A 96 -1.00 -13.20 -5.63
CA LEU A 96 -2.08 -13.98 -5.00
C LEU A 96 -1.54 -15.22 -4.26
N ILE A 97 -0.56 -15.93 -4.85
CA ILE A 97 0.11 -17.06 -4.18
C ILE A 97 0.83 -16.58 -2.92
N TYR A 98 1.58 -15.48 -3.01
CA TYR A 98 2.30 -14.91 -1.87
C TYR A 98 1.35 -14.49 -0.74
N ILE A 99 0.21 -13.89 -1.05
CA ILE A 99 -0.85 -13.60 -0.06
C ILE A 99 -1.32 -14.90 0.61
N GLY A 100 -1.51 -15.99 -0.14
CA GLY A 100 -1.86 -17.29 0.42
C GLY A 100 -0.78 -17.90 1.33
N ILE A 101 0.50 -17.78 0.95
CA ILE A 101 1.64 -18.27 1.76
C ILE A 101 1.76 -17.46 3.04
N THR A 102 1.75 -16.13 2.95
CA THR A 102 1.83 -15.24 4.12
C THR A 102 0.67 -15.47 5.09
N LEU A 103 -0.52 -15.82 4.58
CA LEU A 103 -1.65 -16.23 5.41
C LEU A 103 -1.40 -17.53 6.19
N CYS A 104 -0.74 -18.50 5.55
CA CYS A 104 -0.37 -19.78 6.16
C CYS A 104 0.76 -19.60 7.20
N ASP A 105 1.81 -18.87 6.82
CA ASP A 105 3.02 -18.62 7.63
C ASP A 105 2.75 -17.70 8.82
N ALA A 106 1.86 -16.71 8.65
CA ALA A 106 1.46 -15.77 9.69
C ALA A 106 1.23 -16.47 11.02
N GLY A 107 0.56 -17.63 10.97
CA GLY A 107 0.28 -18.48 12.12
C GLY A 107 -0.52 -17.75 13.20
N LEU A 108 -1.63 -18.31 13.64
CA LEU A 108 -2.49 -17.72 14.68
C LEU A 108 -1.76 -17.42 16.02
N ARG A 109 -0.49 -17.82 16.18
CA ARG A 109 0.35 -17.63 17.37
C ARG A 109 1.03 -16.27 17.46
N SER A 110 1.22 -15.54 16.35
CA SER A 110 1.88 -14.21 16.35
C SER A 110 0.90 -13.06 16.62
N ILE A 111 -0.40 -13.32 16.54
CA ILE A 111 -1.47 -12.33 16.70
C ILE A 111 -1.61 -11.95 18.17
N ARG A 112 -1.38 -10.68 18.47
CA ARG A 112 -1.71 -10.09 19.77
C ARG A 112 -2.61 -8.88 19.56
N PHE A 113 -3.71 -8.84 20.31
CA PHE A 113 -4.60 -7.69 20.37
C PHE A 113 -4.30 -6.87 21.62
N ASP A 114 -3.14 -6.23 21.63
CA ASP A 114 -2.86 -5.15 22.58
C ASP A 114 -3.56 -3.85 22.14
N ARG A 115 -3.65 -2.90 23.07
CA ARG A 115 -4.38 -1.65 22.85
C ARG A 115 -3.81 -0.84 21.67
N ASP A 116 -2.50 -0.91 21.45
CA ASP A 116 -1.82 -0.16 20.41
C ASP A 116 -2.06 -0.80 19.04
N THR A 117 -1.99 -2.12 18.96
CA THR A 117 -2.34 -2.88 17.74
C THR A 117 -3.81 -2.65 17.36
N VAL A 118 -4.74 -2.69 18.33
CA VAL A 118 -6.16 -2.41 18.06
C VAL A 118 -6.37 -0.98 17.58
N ALA A 119 -5.70 0.00 18.20
CA ALA A 119 -5.78 1.40 17.78
C ALA A 119 -5.24 1.58 16.35
N ALA A 120 -4.11 0.96 16.01
CA ALA A 120 -3.54 0.99 14.68
C ALA A 120 -4.47 0.35 13.63
N LEU A 121 -5.07 -0.80 13.95
CA LEU A 121 -6.01 -1.48 13.06
C LEU A 121 -7.30 -0.68 12.85
N LEU A 122 -7.86 -0.08 13.90
CA LEU A 122 -9.03 0.80 13.78
C LEU A 122 -8.69 2.06 12.98
N GLY A 123 -7.53 2.66 13.23
CA GLY A 123 -7.04 3.77 12.43
C GLY A 123 -6.94 3.40 10.94
N ARG A 124 -6.45 2.18 10.65
CA ARG A 124 -6.23 1.72 9.28
C ARG A 124 -7.51 1.30 8.57
N PHE A 125 -8.38 0.50 9.20
CA PHE A 125 -9.55 -0.08 8.54
C PHE A 125 -10.85 0.72 8.72
N VAL A 126 -10.90 1.63 9.68
CA VAL A 126 -12.10 2.45 9.93
C VAL A 126 -11.81 3.91 9.63
N LEU A 127 -10.80 4.50 10.28
CA LEU A 127 -10.55 5.93 10.15
C LEU A 127 -10.08 6.30 8.74
N ALA A 128 -9.13 5.56 8.15
CA ALA A 128 -8.64 5.88 6.80
C ALA A 128 -9.74 5.79 5.71
N PRO A 129 -10.58 4.74 5.64
CA PRO A 129 -11.69 4.70 4.69
C PRO A 129 -12.76 5.75 4.95
N VAL A 130 -13.10 6.04 6.21
CA VAL A 130 -14.08 7.09 6.54
C VAL A 130 -13.56 8.47 6.12
N VAL A 131 -12.30 8.78 6.38
CA VAL A 131 -11.68 10.02 5.93
C VAL A 131 -11.68 10.10 4.40
N MET A 132 -11.36 9.01 3.70
CA MET A 132 -11.41 8.97 2.24
C MET A 132 -12.82 9.23 1.71
N ILE A 133 -13.84 8.56 2.25
CA ILE A 133 -15.25 8.78 1.88
C ILE A 133 -15.65 10.24 2.15
N ALA A 134 -15.29 10.79 3.31
CA ALA A 134 -15.58 12.18 3.64
C ALA A 134 -14.94 13.13 2.63
N LEU A 135 -13.66 12.94 2.28
CA LEU A 135 -12.97 13.76 1.28
C LEU A 135 -13.64 13.68 -0.11
N ILE A 136 -14.09 12.50 -0.53
CA ILE A 136 -14.81 12.32 -1.80
C ILE A 136 -16.16 13.04 -1.78
N ILE A 137 -16.92 12.94 -0.68
CA ILE A 137 -18.23 13.59 -0.55
C ILE A 137 -18.08 15.11 -0.49
N LEU A 138 -17.16 15.64 0.34
CA LEU A 138 -16.91 17.07 0.44
C LEU A 138 -16.29 17.65 -0.85
N GLY A 139 -15.50 16.84 -1.56
CA GLY A 139 -14.87 17.21 -2.82
C GLY A 139 -15.81 17.17 -4.02
N LYS A 140 -17.02 16.60 -3.89
CA LYS A 140 -17.94 16.36 -5.01
C LYS A 140 -18.30 17.63 -5.79
N ASP A 141 -18.38 18.77 -5.10
CA ASP A 141 -18.74 20.05 -5.71
C ASP A 141 -17.55 20.73 -6.41
N TYR A 142 -16.31 20.37 -6.08
CA TYR A 142 -15.09 21.00 -6.59
C TYR A 142 -14.32 20.12 -7.59
N ALA A 143 -14.34 18.81 -7.39
CA ALA A 143 -13.64 17.81 -8.19
C ALA A 143 -14.48 16.52 -8.26
N PRO A 144 -15.50 16.45 -9.13
CA PRO A 144 -16.34 15.27 -9.27
C PRO A 144 -15.51 14.11 -9.81
N LEU A 145 -15.34 13.07 -8.99
CA LEU A 145 -14.64 11.85 -9.36
C LEU A 145 -15.61 10.86 -10.01
N PRO A 146 -15.22 10.17 -11.10
CA PRO A 146 -15.93 9.01 -11.60
C PRO A 146 -16.14 7.97 -10.50
N ALA A 147 -17.30 7.30 -10.48
CA ALA A 147 -17.62 6.31 -9.45
C ALA A 147 -16.53 5.22 -9.30
N MET A 148 -15.94 4.79 -10.41
CA MET A 148 -14.89 3.78 -10.41
C MET A 148 -13.57 4.26 -9.76
N GLU A 149 -13.25 5.55 -9.90
CA GLU A 149 -12.10 6.16 -9.24
C GLU A 149 -12.37 6.25 -7.73
N ALA A 150 -13.54 6.77 -7.34
CA ALA A 150 -13.95 6.84 -5.94
C ALA A 150 -13.92 5.47 -5.25
N HIS A 151 -14.50 4.44 -5.89
CA HIS A 151 -14.49 3.08 -5.36
C HIS A 151 -13.08 2.51 -5.22
N THR A 152 -12.22 2.73 -6.24
CA THR A 152 -10.82 2.33 -6.18
C THR A 152 -10.11 2.97 -4.98
N LEU A 153 -10.25 4.29 -4.80
CA LEU A 153 -9.61 5.02 -3.70
C LEU A 153 -10.07 4.53 -2.32
N ILE A 154 -11.38 4.29 -2.16
CA ILE A 154 -11.95 3.77 -0.91
C ILE A 154 -11.40 2.37 -0.62
N ILE A 155 -11.41 1.44 -1.59
CA ILE A 155 -10.84 0.11 -1.38
C ILE A 155 -9.36 0.17 -1.04
N GLN A 156 -8.58 1.00 -1.75
CA GLN A 156 -7.15 1.12 -1.48
C GLN A 156 -6.83 1.70 -0.10
N SER A 157 -7.71 2.55 0.45
CA SER A 157 -7.56 3.07 1.81
C SER A 157 -7.78 2.02 2.89
N ALA A 158 -8.54 0.96 2.58
CA ALA A 158 -8.83 -0.15 3.48
C ALA A 158 -7.85 -1.34 3.34
N VAL A 159 -6.79 -1.22 2.53
CA VAL A 159 -5.78 -2.28 2.35
C VAL A 159 -4.93 -2.44 3.62
N PRO A 160 -4.45 -3.66 3.95
CA PRO A 160 -3.64 -3.95 5.13
C PRO A 160 -2.38 -3.11 5.22
N ALA A 161 -1.71 -3.21 6.36
CA ALA A 161 -0.45 -2.53 6.59
C ALA A 161 0.63 -3.01 5.59
N LEU A 162 1.61 -2.14 5.35
CA LEU A 162 2.67 -2.40 4.38
C LEU A 162 3.50 -3.63 4.79
N ALA A 163 3.62 -4.61 3.90
CA ALA A 163 4.38 -5.83 4.16
C ALA A 163 5.88 -5.57 4.46
N VAL A 164 6.42 -4.43 3.99
CA VAL A 164 7.80 -4.01 4.24
C VAL A 164 8.00 -3.26 5.56
N LEU A 165 6.93 -2.98 6.32
CA LEU A 165 7.00 -2.24 7.58
C LEU A 165 7.95 -2.87 8.62
N PRO A 166 8.00 -4.21 8.82
CA PRO A 166 8.91 -4.82 9.79
C PRO A 166 10.38 -4.65 9.41
N ILE A 167 10.68 -4.64 8.10
CA ILE A 167 12.03 -4.39 7.59
C ILE A 167 12.44 -2.95 7.91
N LEU A 168 11.56 -1.99 7.67
CA LEU A 168 11.81 -0.57 7.97
C LEU A 168 11.95 -0.31 9.48
N ALA A 169 11.13 -0.97 10.31
CA ALA A 169 11.25 -0.91 11.76
C ALA A 169 12.61 -1.46 12.21
N ASN A 170 13.06 -2.58 11.65
CA ASN A 170 14.35 -3.17 11.98
C ASN A 170 15.53 -2.27 11.56
N GLU A 171 15.46 -1.67 10.36
CA GLU A 171 16.49 -0.72 9.90
C GLU A 171 16.56 0.54 10.77
N ALA A 172 15.42 1.01 11.27
CA ALA A 172 15.33 2.18 12.16
C ALA A 172 15.55 1.85 13.66
N LYS A 173 15.83 0.58 13.99
CA LYS A 173 15.90 0.09 15.39
C LYS A 173 14.63 0.38 16.22
N GLY A 174 13.48 0.32 15.57
CA GLY A 174 12.16 0.41 16.20
C GLY A 174 11.64 -0.97 16.64
N ASP A 175 10.35 -1.01 16.99
CA ASP A 175 9.69 -2.23 17.45
C ASP A 175 9.29 -3.16 16.28
N VAL A 176 10.16 -4.12 15.98
CA VAL A 176 9.97 -5.12 14.94
C VAL A 176 8.84 -6.10 15.29
N GLU A 177 8.66 -6.44 16.57
CA GLU A 177 7.62 -7.36 17.03
C GLU A 177 6.24 -6.73 16.81
N TYR A 178 6.07 -5.47 17.19
CA TYR A 178 4.87 -4.70 16.94
C TYR A 178 4.59 -4.53 15.44
N ALA A 179 5.59 -4.11 14.65
CA ALA A 179 5.43 -3.96 13.20
C ALA A 179 5.00 -5.28 12.53
N THR A 180 5.59 -6.40 12.95
CA THR A 180 5.23 -7.73 12.45
C THR A 180 3.81 -8.10 12.87
N ASN A 181 3.43 -7.87 14.12
CA ASN A 181 2.08 -8.15 14.61
C ASN A 181 1.02 -7.33 13.86
N VAL A 182 1.26 -6.04 13.60
CA VAL A 182 0.35 -5.16 12.85
C VAL A 182 0.19 -5.65 11.40
N VAL A 183 1.28 -5.99 10.71
CA VAL A 183 1.23 -6.49 9.33
C VAL A 183 0.48 -7.81 9.25
N THR A 184 0.80 -8.76 10.13
CA THR A 184 0.16 -10.07 10.15
C THR A 184 -1.32 -9.97 10.49
N THR A 185 -1.65 -9.25 11.56
CA THR A 185 -3.03 -9.12 12.03
C THR A 185 -3.89 -8.35 11.02
N SER A 186 -3.36 -7.27 10.42
CA SER A 186 -4.08 -6.54 9.38
C SER A 186 -4.32 -7.40 8.13
N THR A 187 -3.34 -8.20 7.69
CA THR A 187 -3.50 -9.09 6.53
C THR A 187 -4.60 -10.11 6.74
N LEU A 188 -4.71 -10.66 7.95
CA LEU A 188 -5.78 -11.61 8.32
C LEU A 188 -7.15 -10.94 8.40
N LEU A 189 -7.26 -9.83 9.12
CA LEU A 189 -8.52 -9.07 9.23
C LEU A 189 -9.00 -8.59 7.87
N PHE A 190 -8.09 -8.28 6.95
CA PHE A 190 -8.43 -7.81 5.62
C PHE A 190 -9.31 -8.80 4.84
N MET A 191 -9.18 -10.10 5.08
CA MET A 191 -10.06 -11.11 4.46
C MET A 191 -11.54 -10.91 4.81
N ALA A 192 -11.83 -10.41 6.01
CA ALA A 192 -13.19 -10.07 6.46
C ALA A 192 -13.56 -8.61 6.15
N VAL A 193 -12.58 -7.69 6.14
CA VAL A 193 -12.80 -6.28 5.85
C VAL A 193 -13.10 -6.05 4.36
N ILE A 194 -12.44 -6.75 3.42
CA ILE A 194 -12.70 -6.56 1.97
C ILE A 194 -14.17 -6.76 1.63
N PRO A 195 -14.82 -7.91 1.95
CA PRO A 195 -16.23 -8.11 1.59
C PRO A 195 -17.15 -7.08 2.25
N LEU A 196 -16.82 -6.64 3.47
CA LEU A 196 -17.57 -5.61 4.18
C LEU A 196 -17.47 -4.26 3.47
N VAL A 197 -16.27 -3.86 3.05
CA VAL A 197 -16.04 -2.60 2.32
C VAL A 197 -16.68 -2.67 0.93
N ASP A 198 -16.56 -3.78 0.20
CA ASP A 198 -17.24 -3.99 -1.08
C ASP A 198 -18.77 -3.89 -0.95
N TRP A 199 -19.32 -4.47 0.10
CA TRP A 199 -20.75 -4.36 0.40
C TRP A 199 -21.15 -2.91 0.71
N LEU A 200 -20.36 -2.18 1.51
CA LEU A 200 -20.62 -0.79 1.86
C LEU A 200 -20.57 0.14 0.64
N LEU A 201 -19.66 -0.13 -0.30
CA LEU A 201 -19.55 0.61 -1.56
C LEU A 201 -20.81 0.56 -2.43
N ARG A 202 -21.69 -0.43 -2.25
CA ARG A 202 -22.97 -0.48 -2.98
C ARG A 202 -23.97 0.57 -2.52
N PHE A 203 -23.75 1.19 -1.36
CA PHE A 203 -24.63 2.20 -0.77
C PHE A 203 -24.12 3.64 -0.90
N VAL A 204 -22.90 3.81 -1.42
CA VAL A 204 -22.25 5.11 -1.67
C VAL A 204 -22.35 5.43 -3.15
#